data_AF-A0A163V5H0-F1
#
_entry.id   AF-A0A163V5H0-F1
#
_cell.length_a   1.000
_cell.length_b   1.000
_cell.length_c   1.000
_cell.angle_alpha   90.00
_cell.angle_beta   90.00
_cell.angle_gamma   90.00
#
_symmetry.space_group_name_H-M   'P 1'
#
loop_
_entity.id
_entity.type
_entity.pdbx_description
1 polymer ?
#
loop_
_entity_poly.entity_id
_entity_poly.type
_entity_poly.pdbx_seq_one_letter_code
_entity_poly.pdbx_strand_id
1 'polypeptide(L)'
;MCGEIDETIEVNLQLLERFKVMTRMLGLEVPESVASGPRGLADPKGRAAYMEQIFQLGLMRALKDAQAAEEDETVDAIASQAIAFARLAGFIAGQLPPDADLFRAVIEAVTTGHSETAKLQQQYRSNQAEAHGHDHDHGHHHPHDEPHRH
;
A
#
# COMPACT_ATOMS: atom_id res chain seq x y z
N MET A 1 -26.39 33.14 -3.39
CA MET A 1 -25.71 31.99 -2.77
C MET A 1 -24.27 31.92 -3.30
N CYS A 2 -23.48 32.99 -3.10
CA CYS A 2 -22.09 33.09 -3.60
C CYS A 2 -21.05 33.11 -2.47
N GLY A 3 -21.46 32.98 -1.20
CA GLY A 3 -20.56 33.06 -0.05
C GLY A 3 -19.90 31.73 0.31
N GLU A 4 -20.59 30.60 0.15
CA GLU A 4 -20.10 29.29 0.63
C GLU A 4 -18.95 28.71 -0.22
N ILE A 5 -18.89 29.05 -1.52
CA ILE A 5 -17.83 28.59 -2.42
C ILE A 5 -16.51 29.31 -2.11
N ASP A 6 -16.58 30.61 -1.79
CA ASP A 6 -15.41 31.44 -1.49
C ASP A 6 -14.77 31.04 -0.16
N GLU A 7 -15.60 30.81 0.86
CA GLU A 7 -15.17 30.33 2.18
C GLU A 7 -14.49 28.95 2.10
N THR A 8 -15.04 28.01 1.31
CA THR A 8 -14.45 26.68 1.13
C THR A 8 -13.07 26.75 0.45
N ILE A 9 -12.91 27.64 -0.53
CA ILE A 9 -11.62 27.84 -1.21
C ILE A 9 -10.60 28.44 -0.24
N GLU A 10 -11.00 29.44 0.55
CA GLU A 10 -10.13 30.08 1.52
C GLU A 10 -9.62 29.09 2.58
N VAL A 11 -10.50 28.26 3.13
CA VAL A 11 -10.14 27.19 4.09
C VAL A 11 -9.11 26.23 3.47
N ASN A 12 -9.30 25.81 2.22
CA ASN A 12 -8.38 24.92 1.52
C ASN A 12 -6.99 25.56 1.31
N LEU A 13 -6.94 26.85 0.99
CA LEU A 13 -5.68 27.58 0.83
C LEU A 13 -4.94 27.74 2.16
N GLN A 14 -5.66 28.08 3.24
CA GLN A 14 -5.08 28.17 4.59
C GLN A 14 -4.52 26.82 5.05
N LEU A 15 -5.24 25.73 4.76
CA LEU A 15 -4.80 24.37 5.04
C LEU A 15 -3.48 24.04 4.34
N LEU A 16 -3.39 24.37 3.06
CA LEU A 16 -2.20 24.14 2.24
C LEU A 16 -1.01 24.98 2.73
N GLU A 17 -1.23 26.25 3.06
CA GLU A 17 -0.17 27.11 3.60
C GLU A 17 0.35 26.59 4.95
N ARG A 18 -0.55 26.19 5.85
CA ARG A 18 -0.15 25.54 7.10
C ARG A 18 0.72 24.31 6.84
N PHE A 19 0.31 23.46 5.90
CA PHE A 19 1.06 22.26 5.56
C PHE A 19 2.46 22.57 5.02
N LYS A 20 2.59 23.58 4.14
CA LYS A 20 3.89 24.06 3.65
C LYS A 20 4.79 24.59 4.77
N VAL A 21 4.23 25.35 5.72
CA VAL A 21 4.99 25.86 6.88
C VAL A 21 5.51 24.70 7.73
N MET A 22 4.63 23.75 8.09
CA MET A 22 5.01 22.59 8.90
C MET A 22 6.06 21.71 8.20
N THR A 23 5.95 21.55 6.88
CA THR A 23 6.93 20.81 6.07
C THR A 23 8.30 21.51 6.08
N ARG A 24 8.34 22.84 5.92
CA ARG A 24 9.58 23.63 6.02
C ARG A 24 10.21 23.58 7.41
N MET A 25 9.41 23.55 8.48
CA MET A 25 9.93 23.39 9.84
C MET A 25 10.64 22.04 10.07
N LEU A 26 10.35 21.02 9.24
CA LEU A 26 11.08 19.75 9.22
C LEU A 26 12.33 19.77 8.33
N GLY A 27 12.70 20.93 7.78
CA GLY A 27 13.88 21.09 6.91
C GLY A 27 13.67 20.62 5.47
N LEU A 28 12.43 20.39 5.05
CA LEU A 28 12.11 19.97 3.68
C LEU A 28 11.85 21.18 2.79
N GLU A 29 12.49 21.20 1.62
CA GLU A 29 12.20 22.17 0.56
C GLU A 29 10.90 21.79 -0.15
N VAL A 30 10.01 22.77 -0.33
CA VAL A 30 8.78 22.57 -1.10
C VAL A 30 9.11 22.90 -2.57
N PRO A 31 8.95 21.94 -3.51
CA PRO A 31 9.21 22.21 -4.91
C PRO A 31 8.34 23.35 -5.44
N GLU A 32 8.94 24.31 -6.16
CA GLU A 32 8.19 25.41 -6.80
C GLU A 32 7.32 24.92 -7.97
N SER A 33 7.69 23.80 -8.59
CA SER A 33 6.97 23.16 -9.68
C SER A 33 6.37 21.84 -9.22
N VAL A 34 5.03 21.77 -9.25
CA VAL A 34 4.31 20.52 -9.04
C VAL A 34 4.00 19.96 -10.43
N ALA A 35 4.53 18.78 -10.76
CA ALA A 35 3.99 17.97 -11.85
C ALA A 35 2.47 17.77 -11.64
N SER A 36 1.72 17.39 -12.68
CA SER A 36 0.25 17.38 -12.63
C SER A 36 -0.28 16.74 -11.33
N GLY A 37 -0.90 17.56 -10.48
CA GLY A 37 -1.45 17.12 -9.20
C GLY A 37 -2.66 16.20 -9.34
N PRO A 38 -3.19 15.68 -8.22
CA PRO A 38 -4.37 14.83 -8.23
C PRO A 38 -5.55 15.53 -8.91
N ARG A 39 -6.31 14.78 -9.71
CA ARG A 39 -7.51 15.27 -10.43
C ARG A 39 -8.71 14.42 -10.06
N GLY A 40 -9.90 15.01 -10.14
CA GLY A 40 -11.16 14.28 -9.95
C GLY A 40 -11.47 13.88 -8.51
N LEU A 41 -10.86 14.51 -7.50
CA LEU A 41 -11.09 14.17 -6.08
C LEU A 41 -12.53 14.42 -5.58
N ALA A 42 -13.33 15.19 -6.34
CA ALA A 42 -14.76 15.33 -6.07
C ALA A 42 -15.49 13.99 -6.19
N ASP A 43 -15.05 13.11 -7.10
CA ASP A 43 -15.64 11.80 -7.32
C ASP A 43 -14.99 10.72 -6.42
N PRO A 44 -15.76 9.84 -5.77
CA PRO A 44 -15.22 8.74 -4.99
C PRO A 44 -14.23 7.84 -5.76
N LYS A 45 -14.45 7.57 -7.05
CA LYS A 45 -13.52 6.76 -7.84
C LYS A 45 -12.21 7.51 -8.09
N GLY A 46 -12.28 8.82 -8.30
CA GLY A 46 -11.10 9.68 -8.39
C GLY A 46 -10.25 9.63 -7.12
N ARG A 47 -10.89 9.68 -5.94
CA ARG A 47 -10.18 9.50 -4.65
C ARG A 47 -9.56 8.11 -4.52
N ALA A 48 -10.30 7.05 -4.87
CA ALA A 48 -9.78 5.69 -4.82
C ALA A 48 -8.56 5.50 -5.74
N ALA A 49 -8.63 5.99 -6.97
CA ALA A 49 -7.51 5.94 -7.91
C ALA A 49 -6.28 6.70 -7.40
N TYR A 50 -6.48 7.86 -6.77
CA TYR A 50 -5.39 8.61 -6.17
C TYR A 50 -4.77 7.89 -4.96
N MET A 51 -5.59 7.28 -4.09
CA MET A 51 -5.10 6.47 -2.97
C MET A 51 -4.28 5.28 -3.46
N GLU A 52 -4.76 4.57 -4.49
CA GLU A 52 -4.04 3.46 -5.12
C GLU A 52 -2.71 3.91 -5.72
N GLN A 53 -2.68 5.05 -6.42
CA GLN A 53 -1.45 5.59 -6.99
C GLN A 53 -0.39 5.87 -5.92
N ILE A 54 -0.79 6.49 -4.79
CA ILE A 54 0.13 6.74 -3.67
C ILE A 54 0.63 5.43 -3.08
N PHE A 55 -0.26 4.46 -2.89
CA PHE A 55 0.09 3.14 -2.36
C PHE A 55 1.14 2.46 -3.24
N GLN A 56 0.93 2.41 -4.55
CA GLN A 56 1.88 1.82 -5.50
C GLN A 56 3.24 2.53 -5.51
N LEU A 57 3.26 3.86 -5.47
CA LEU A 57 4.50 4.63 -5.38
C LEU A 57 5.28 4.33 -4.08
N GLY A 58 4.58 4.26 -2.95
CA GLY A 58 5.15 3.89 -1.66
C GLY A 58 5.69 2.47 -1.64
N LEU A 59 4.93 1.51 -2.20
CA LEU A 59 5.33 0.11 -2.28
C LEU A 59 6.55 -0.09 -3.19
N MET A 60 6.58 0.56 -4.34
CA MET A 60 7.74 0.53 -5.24
C MET A 60 8.99 1.12 -4.58
N ARG A 61 8.84 2.21 -3.81
CA ARG A 61 9.93 2.76 -3.02
C ARG A 61 10.41 1.76 -1.95
N ALA A 62 9.49 1.15 -1.22
CA ALA A 62 9.78 0.16 -0.20
C ALA A 62 10.57 -1.02 -0.73
N LEU A 63 10.11 -1.58 -1.86
CA LEU A 63 10.75 -2.68 -2.52
C LEU A 63 12.15 -2.32 -3.03
N LYS A 64 12.30 -1.14 -3.66
CA LYS A 64 13.59 -0.68 -4.17
C LYS A 64 14.61 -0.53 -3.04
N ASP A 65 14.22 0.09 -1.93
CA ASP A 65 15.14 0.31 -0.80
C ASP A 65 15.48 -1.02 -0.11
N ALA A 66 14.51 -1.96 0.00
CA ALA A 66 14.77 -3.30 0.55
C ALA A 66 15.70 -4.14 -0.35
N GLN A 67 15.60 -4.00 -1.68
CA GLN A 67 16.50 -4.68 -2.62
C GLN A 67 17.93 -4.14 -2.60
N ALA A 68 18.10 -2.89 -2.16
CA ALA A 68 19.41 -2.23 -2.07
C ALA A 68 20.08 -2.40 -0.70
N ALA A 69 19.36 -2.90 0.30
CA ALA A 69 19.87 -3.18 1.64
C ALA A 69 20.80 -4.40 1.65
N GLU A 70 21.69 -4.47 2.64
CA GLU A 70 22.46 -5.68 2.90
C GLU A 70 21.52 -6.84 3.32
N GLU A 71 21.97 -8.09 3.12
CA GLU A 71 21.11 -9.27 3.32
C GLU A 71 20.61 -9.39 4.76
N ASP A 72 21.45 -9.05 5.74
CA ASP A 72 21.11 -9.04 7.16
C ASP A 72 20.33 -7.79 7.61
N GLU A 73 20.32 -6.73 6.79
CA GLU A 73 19.61 -5.47 7.06
C GLU A 73 18.23 -5.38 6.39
N THR A 74 17.91 -6.29 5.46
CA THR A 74 16.68 -6.21 4.65
C THR A 74 15.40 -6.13 5.50
N VAL A 75 15.34 -6.87 6.61
CA VAL A 75 14.19 -6.83 7.54
C VAL A 75 14.09 -5.47 8.24
N ASP A 76 15.23 -4.94 8.71
CA ASP A 76 15.29 -3.65 9.39
C ASP A 76 14.96 -2.50 8.44
N ALA A 77 15.35 -2.60 7.17
CA ALA A 77 14.99 -1.65 6.13
C ALA A 77 13.47 -1.65 5.87
N ILE A 78 12.83 -2.82 5.78
CA ILE A 78 11.36 -2.91 5.60
C ILE A 78 10.64 -2.36 6.84
N ALA A 79 11.06 -2.75 8.04
CA ALA A 79 10.45 -2.30 9.29
C ALA A 79 10.56 -0.77 9.48
N SER A 80 11.75 -0.21 9.23
CA SER A 80 12.00 1.23 9.33
C SER A 80 11.12 2.03 8.37
N GLN A 81 10.94 1.53 7.14
CA GLN A 81 10.06 2.17 6.15
C GLN A 81 8.59 2.11 6.57
N ALA A 82 8.12 0.98 7.10
CA ALA A 82 6.74 0.87 7.61
C ALA A 82 6.47 1.88 8.74
N ILE A 83 7.40 2.02 9.69
CA ILE A 83 7.30 3.00 10.78
C ILE A 83 7.31 4.43 10.22
N ALA A 84 8.20 4.72 9.26
CA ALA A 84 8.28 6.04 8.63
C ALA A 84 6.99 6.41 7.89
N PHE A 85 6.39 5.48 7.15
CA PHE A 85 5.12 5.71 6.45
C PHE A 85 3.95 5.87 7.41
N ALA A 86 3.90 5.11 8.51
CA ALA A 86 2.90 5.29 9.56
C ALA A 86 3.00 6.69 10.21
N ARG A 87 4.23 7.14 10.51
CA ARG A 87 4.48 8.50 11.01
C ARG A 87 4.04 9.56 9.98
N LEU A 88 4.33 9.36 8.70
CA LEU A 88 3.90 10.26 7.63
C LEU A 88 2.37 10.35 7.54
N ALA A 89 1.67 9.22 7.59
CA ALA A 89 0.21 9.18 7.56
C ALA A 89 -0.39 9.96 8.74
N GLY A 90 0.13 9.76 9.95
CA GLY A 90 -0.29 10.53 11.14
C GLY A 90 0.02 12.02 11.02
N PHE A 91 1.18 12.39 10.47
CA PHE A 91 1.55 13.78 10.25
C PHE A 91 0.62 14.49 9.27
N ILE A 92 0.25 13.83 8.16
CA ILE A 92 -0.69 14.34 7.16
C ILE A 92 -2.10 14.45 7.77
N ALA A 93 -2.57 13.42 8.47
CA ALA A 93 -3.88 13.41 9.11
C ALA A 93 -4.04 14.51 10.16
N GLY A 94 -2.98 14.80 10.92
CA GLY A 94 -2.95 15.90 11.89
C GLY A 94 -3.07 17.29 11.24
N GLN A 95 -2.91 17.40 9.91
CA GLN A 95 -3.17 18.65 9.19
C GLN A 95 -4.64 18.84 8.83
N LEU A 96 -5.55 17.91 9.11
CA LEU A 96 -6.93 18.02 8.65
C LEU A 96 -7.84 18.59 9.76
N PRO A 97 -9.00 19.19 9.41
CA PRO A 97 -9.94 19.69 10.41
C PRO A 97 -10.41 18.58 11.37
N PRO A 98 -10.66 18.89 12.66
CA PRO A 98 -11.03 17.90 13.67
C PRO A 98 -12.33 17.15 13.34
N ASP A 99 -13.24 17.78 12.61
CA ASP A 99 -14.54 17.22 12.22
C ASP A 99 -14.44 16.11 11.15
N ALA A 100 -13.25 15.89 10.59
CA ALA A 100 -13.06 14.96 9.48
C ALA A 100 -12.99 13.47 9.90
N ASP A 101 -12.93 13.15 11.21
CA ASP A 101 -12.75 11.78 11.78
C ASP A 101 -11.70 10.90 11.05
N LEU A 102 -10.65 11.53 10.52
CA LEU A 102 -9.67 10.86 9.66
C LEU A 102 -8.66 10.03 10.43
N PHE A 103 -8.47 10.29 11.72
CA PHE A 103 -7.59 9.47 12.54
C PHE A 103 -8.07 8.03 12.59
N ARG A 104 -9.38 7.81 12.77
CA ARG A 104 -9.98 6.48 12.73
C ARG A 104 -9.77 5.82 11.36
N ALA A 105 -10.06 6.52 10.27
CA ALA A 105 -9.88 6.00 8.92
C ALA A 105 -8.43 5.62 8.61
N VAL A 106 -7.45 6.38 9.13
CA VAL A 106 -6.02 6.06 8.98
C VAL A 106 -5.64 4.80 9.76
N ILE A 107 -6.12 4.63 11.00
CA ILE A 107 -5.88 3.42 11.78
C ILE A 107 -6.54 2.20 11.12
N GLU A 108 -7.76 2.35 10.61
CA GLU A 108 -8.43 1.29 9.85
C GLU A 108 -7.62 0.91 8.60
N ALA A 109 -7.14 1.89 7.83
CA ALA A 109 -6.32 1.66 6.64
C ALA A 109 -5.00 0.92 6.97
N VAL A 110 -4.31 1.29 8.05
CA VAL A 110 -3.10 0.57 8.51
C VAL A 110 -3.42 -0.89 8.84
N THR A 111 -4.53 -1.13 9.53
CA THR A 111 -4.96 -2.48 9.91
C THR A 111 -5.38 -3.30 8.69
N THR A 112 -6.08 -2.69 7.74
CA THR A 112 -6.46 -3.32 6.46
C THR A 112 -5.22 -3.74 5.68
N GLY A 113 -4.23 -2.86 5.51
CA GLY A 113 -2.97 -3.17 4.83
C GLY A 113 -2.20 -4.31 5.49
N HIS A 114 -2.18 -4.38 6.83
CA HIS A 114 -1.60 -5.51 7.54
C HIS A 114 -2.33 -6.84 7.24
N SER A 115 -3.66 -6.83 7.20
CA SER A 115 -4.46 -8.03 6.89
C SER A 115 -4.35 -8.50 5.44
N GLU A 116 -4.03 -7.58 4.52
CA GLU A 116 -3.88 -7.87 3.10
C GLU A 116 -2.67 -8.76 2.81
N THR A 117 -1.58 -8.59 3.55
CA THR A 117 -0.37 -9.44 3.40
C THR A 117 -0.68 -10.91 3.72
N ALA A 118 -1.52 -11.18 4.72
CA ALA A 118 -1.93 -12.54 5.06
C ALA A 118 -2.70 -13.21 3.91
N LYS A 119 -3.59 -12.46 3.24
CA LYS A 119 -4.34 -12.95 2.07
C LYS A 119 -3.43 -13.21 0.88
N LEU A 120 -2.54 -12.27 0.57
CA LEU A 120 -1.57 -12.42 -0.53
C LEU A 120 -0.60 -13.58 -0.27
N GLN A 121 -0.17 -13.77 0.98
CA GLN A 121 0.68 -14.90 1.35
C GLN A 121 -0.05 -16.24 1.21
N GLN A 122 -1.34 -16.29 1.58
CA GLN A 122 -2.16 -17.48 1.37
C GLN A 122 -2.31 -17.80 -0.13
N GLN A 123 -2.56 -16.80 -0.97
CA GLN A 123 -2.62 -16.95 -2.43
C GLN A 123 -1.29 -17.39 -3.02
N TYR A 124 -0.17 -16.85 -2.55
CA TYR A 124 1.15 -17.28 -2.99
C TYR A 124 1.39 -18.76 -2.69
N ARG A 125 1.03 -19.21 -1.47
CA ARG A 125 1.15 -20.62 -1.07
C ARG A 125 0.25 -21.54 -1.88
N SER A 126 -1.01 -21.15 -2.16
CA SER A 126 -1.91 -21.96 -3.01
C SER A 126 -1.37 -22.10 -4.42
N ASN A 127 -0.87 -21.02 -5.01
CA ASN A 127 -0.31 -21.04 -6.37
C ASN A 127 0.97 -21.89 -6.45
N GLN A 128 1.81 -21.89 -5.41
CA GLN A 128 2.95 -22.82 -5.33
C GLN A 128 2.52 -24.28 -5.22
N ALA A 129 1.49 -24.58 -4.42
CA ALA A 129 1.00 -25.95 -4.25
C ALA A 129 0.40 -26.51 -5.56
N GLU A 130 -0.34 -25.70 -6.31
CA GLU A 130 -0.85 -26.08 -7.64
C GLU A 130 0.28 -26.29 -8.66
N ALA A 131 1.35 -25.49 -8.60
CA ALA A 131 2.50 -25.64 -9.49
C ALA A 131 3.33 -26.93 -9.24
N HIS A 132 3.23 -27.52 -8.04
CA HIS A 132 3.94 -28.76 -7.66
C HIS A 132 3.03 -30.02 -7.64
N GLY A 133 1.75 -29.90 -8.03
CA GLY A 133 0.73 -30.95 -7.89
C GLY A 133 0.48 -31.85 -9.12
N HIS A 134 1.31 -31.79 -10.17
CA HIS A 134 1.07 -32.49 -11.45
C HIS A 134 2.09 -33.59 -11.81
N ASP A 135 2.68 -34.28 -10.83
CA ASP A 135 3.38 -35.56 -11.07
C ASP A 135 2.62 -36.72 -10.39
N HIS A 136 1.53 -37.15 -11.04
CA HIS A 136 0.97 -38.48 -10.83
C HIS A 136 1.23 -39.31 -12.10
N ASP A 137 2.48 -39.74 -12.25
CA ASP A 137 2.86 -40.83 -13.14
C ASP A 137 2.31 -42.13 -12.57
N HIS A 138 1.08 -42.51 -12.96
CA HIS A 138 0.50 -43.82 -12.67
C HIS A 138 0.98 -44.84 -13.71
N GLY A 139 2.29 -45.09 -13.74
CA GLY A 139 2.91 -46.20 -14.44
C GLY A 139 3.03 -47.44 -13.55
N HIS A 140 1.94 -48.17 -13.31
CA HIS A 140 2.02 -49.54 -12.79
C HIS A 140 1.18 -50.51 -13.63
N HIS A 141 1.83 -51.03 -14.67
CA HIS A 141 1.45 -52.24 -15.38
C HIS A 141 1.55 -53.45 -14.43
N HIS A 142 0.44 -54.12 -14.15
CA HIS A 142 0.44 -55.46 -13.57
C HIS A 142 0.38 -56.50 -14.71
N PRO A 143 1.40 -57.35 -14.91
CA PRO A 143 1.23 -58.58 -15.68
C PRO A 143 0.58 -59.64 -14.78
N HIS A 144 -0.53 -60.20 -15.23
CA HIS A 144 -1.09 -61.42 -14.64
C HIS A 144 -0.45 -62.63 -15.33
N ASP A 145 0.41 -63.33 -14.59
CA ASP A 145 0.94 -64.64 -14.95
C ASP A 145 -0.16 -65.72 -14.93
N GLU A 146 -0.17 -66.56 -15.96
CA GLU A 146 -0.95 -67.80 -16.06
C GLU A 146 -0.45 -68.85 -15.05
N PRO A 147 -1.34 -69.66 -14.44
CA PRO A 147 -0.91 -70.83 -13.68
C PRO A 147 -0.84 -72.08 -14.56
N HIS A 148 0.39 -72.59 -14.77
CA HIS A 148 0.60 -73.98 -15.14
C HIS A 148 0.21 -74.91 -13.99
N ARG A 149 -0.65 -75.90 -14.24
CA ARG A 149 -0.71 -77.15 -13.47
C ARG A 149 -0.93 -78.37 -14.36
N HIS A 150 -0.25 -79.42 -13.94
CA HIS A 150 -0.11 -80.79 -14.45
C HIS A 150 -1.40 -81.49 -14.90
#